data_AF-A0AB39RGR1-F1
#
_entry.id   AF-A0AB39RGR1-F1
#
_cell.length_a   1.000
_cell.length_b   1.000
_cell.length_c   1.000
_cell.angle_alpha   90.00
_cell.angle_beta   90.00
_cell.angle_gamma   90.00
#
_symmetry.space_group_name_H-M   'P 1'
#
loop_
_entity.id
_entity.type
_entity.pdbx_description
1 polymer ?
#
loop_
_entity_poly.entity_id
_entity_poly.type
_entity_poly.pdbx_seq_one_letter_code
_entity_poly.pdbx_strand_id
1 'polypeptide(L)' 'MPTATWQKSSYCGEGEACVHVAATASARIHLTESSDPTEAILTATPTAFRSLLRTLKNKEAHRG' A
#
# COMPACT_ATOMS: atom_id res chain seq x y z
N MET A 1 12.03 13.21 11.96
CA MET A 1 11.97 11.87 11.32
C MET A 1 11.89 12.08 9.82
N PRO A 2 12.65 11.36 8.98
CA PRO A 2 12.52 11.52 7.54
C PRO A 2 11.08 11.21 7.14
N THR A 3 10.39 12.20 6.62
CA THR A 3 9.02 12.10 6.11
C THR A 3 9.06 11.21 4.88
N ALA A 4 8.45 10.03 4.98
CA ALA A 4 8.26 9.18 3.83
C ALA A 4 7.37 9.92 2.81
N THR A 5 7.77 9.95 1.54
CA THR A 5 6.97 10.57 0.48
C THR A 5 5.81 9.64 0.13
N TRP A 6 4.65 9.90 0.72
CA TRP A 6 3.44 9.12 0.50
C TRP A 6 2.81 9.40 -0.85
N GLN A 7 2.39 8.32 -1.52
CA GLN A 7 1.58 8.35 -2.72
C GLN A 7 0.18 7.87 -2.36
N LYS A 8 -0.81 8.72 -2.58
CA LYS A 8 -2.23 8.44 -2.38
C LYS A 8 -2.82 7.77 -3.62
N SER A 9 -3.64 6.75 -3.44
CA SER A 9 -4.40 6.12 -4.53
C SER A 9 -5.35 7.12 -5.18
N SER A 10 -5.51 7.04 -6.51
CA SER A 10 -6.52 7.82 -7.25
C SER A 10 -7.95 7.39 -6.93
N TYR A 11 -8.15 6.19 -6.37
CA TYR A 11 -9.45 5.65 -5.97
C TYR A 11 -9.89 6.11 -4.58
N CYS A 12 -9.07 6.89 -3.88
CA CYS A 12 -9.45 7.48 -2.61
C CYS A 12 -10.63 8.44 -2.79
N GLY A 13 -11.81 8.04 -2.32
CA GLY A 13 -13.09 8.69 -2.59
C GLY A 13 -14.14 7.73 -3.16
N GLU A 14 -13.71 6.56 -3.64
CA GLU A 14 -14.59 5.46 -4.06
C GLU A 14 -14.77 4.46 -2.91
N GLY A 15 -15.61 4.82 -1.93
CA GLY A 15 -15.86 4.01 -0.75
C GLY A 15 -14.56 3.67 0.01
N GLU A 16 -14.40 2.41 0.41
CA GLU A 16 -13.27 1.89 1.19
C GLU A 16 -12.05 1.51 0.32
N ALA A 17 -11.85 2.19 -0.81
CA ALA A 17 -10.76 1.89 -1.76
C ALA A 17 -9.50 2.76 -1.56
N CYS A 18 -9.40 3.50 -0.44
CA CYS A 18 -8.29 4.40 -0.22
C CYS A 18 -7.07 3.67 0.35
N VAL A 19 -5.94 3.78 -0.36
CA VAL A 19 -4.65 3.23 0.07
C VAL A 19 -3.56 4.25 -0.18
N HIS A 20 -2.62 4.35 0.76
CA HIS A 20 -1.41 5.14 0.68
C HIS A 20 -0.19 4.22 0.70
N VAL A 21 0.82 4.52 -0.13
CA VAL A 21 2.08 3.77 -0.18
C VAL A 21 3.27 4.69 -0.11
N ALA A 22 4.36 4.25 0.53
CA ALA A 22 5.62 4.99 0.52
C ALA A 22 6.83 4.05 0.53
N ALA A 23 7.85 4.42 -0.24
CA ALA A 23 9.18 3.83 -0.10
C ALA A 23 9.93 4.49 1.07
N THR A 24 10.66 3.69 1.84
CA THR A 24 11.46 4.17 2.97
C THR A 24 12.94 4.15 2.65
N ALA A 25 13.74 4.92 3.40
CA ALA A 25 15.20 4.92 3.28
C ALA A 25 15.84 3.54 3.58
N SER A 26 15.15 2.67 4.33
CA SER A 26 15.64 1.33 4.70
C SER A 26 15.19 0.23 3.72
N ALA A 27 14.88 0.59 2.47
CA ALA A 27 14.40 -0.34 1.44
C ALA A 27 13.16 -1.16 1.86
N ARG A 28 12.29 -0.58 2.68
CA ARG A 28 10.94 -1.11 3.00
C ARG A 28 9.86 -0.32 2.25
N ILE A 29 8.70 -0.94 2.09
CA ILE A 29 7.47 -0.31 1.61
C ILE A 29 6.51 -0.19 2.79
N HIS A 30 5.97 1.00 3.00
CA HIS A 30 4.87 1.25 3.93
C HIS A 30 3.55 1.29 3.17
N LEU A 31 2.50 0.73 3.76
CA LEU A 31 1.13 0.78 3.28
C LEU A 31 0.20 1.15 4.44
N THR A 32 -0.83 1.93 4.16
CA THR A 32 -1.93 2.19 5.10
C THR A 32 -3.19 2.55 4.32
N GLU A 33 -4.36 2.24 4.88
CA GLU A 33 -5.66 2.68 4.38
C GLU A 33 -6.06 4.06 4.93
N SER A 34 -5.36 4.53 5.95
CA SER A 34 -5.64 5.78 6.63
C SER A 34 -4.78 6.93 6.12
N SER A 35 -5.33 8.14 6.19
CA SER A 35 -4.52 9.37 6.09
C SER A 35 -3.94 9.80 7.44
N ASP A 36 -4.32 9.14 8.54
CA ASP A 36 -3.76 9.38 9.87
C ASP A 36 -2.41 8.67 10.01
N PRO A 37 -1.29 9.40 10.20
CA PRO A 37 0.03 8.81 10.34
C PRO A 37 0.26 8.08 11.67
N THR A 38 -0.69 8.17 12.62
CA THR A 38 -0.66 7.48 13.92
C THR A 38 -1.39 6.14 13.90
N GLU A 39 -2.17 5.87 12.86
CA GLU A 39 -2.85 4.59 12.67
C GLU A 39 -1.90 3.50 12.14
N ALA A 40 -2.46 2.31 11.91
CA ALA A 40 -1.70 1.14 11.52
C ALA A 40 -1.00 1.35 10.16
N ILE A 41 0.31 1.10 10.16
CA ILE A 41 1.16 1.06 8.96
C ILE A 41 1.69 -0.36 8.80
N LEU A 42 1.37 -0.98 7.66
CA LEU A 42 1.96 -2.24 7.26
C LEU A 42 3.33 -2.00 6.64
N THR A 43 4.37 -2.63 7.19
CA THR A 43 5.72 -2.61 6.62
C THR A 43 6.01 -3.90 5.85
N ALA A 44 6.31 -3.78 4.56
CA ALA A 44 6.66 -4.91 3.69
C ALA A 44 8.07 -4.77 3.11
N THR A 45 8.69 -5.90 2.75
CA THR A 45 9.84 -5.89 1.85
C THR A 45 9.36 -5.66 0.40
N PRO A 46 10.22 -5.16 -0.51
CA PRO A 46 9.86 -4.99 -1.92
C PRO A 46 9.40 -6.29 -2.58
N THR A 47 10.02 -7.42 -2.21
CA THR A 47 9.64 -8.75 -2.70
C THR A 47 8.26 -9.17 -2.23
N ALA A 48 7.95 -8.97 -0.93
CA ALA A 48 6.63 -9.28 -0.38
C ALA A 48 5.54 -8.40 -1.02
N PHE A 49 5.79 -7.10 -1.15
CA PHE A 49 4.85 -6.17 -1.80
C PHE A 49 4.59 -6.54 -3.27
N ARG A 50 5.64 -6.89 -4.03
CA ARG A 50 5.49 -7.38 -5.41
C ARG A 50 4.67 -8.67 -5.47
N SER A 51 4.88 -9.59 -4.52
CA SER A 51 4.11 -10.84 -4.44
C SER A 51 2.63 -10.59 -4.15
N LEU A 52 2.33 -9.66 -3.24
CA LEU A 52 0.98 -9.21 -2.95
C LEU A 52 0.30 -8.68 -4.22
N LEU A 53 0.93 -7.74 -4.92
CA LEU A 53 0.37 -7.17 -6.15
C LEU A 53 0.09 -8.22 -7.23
N ARG A 54 1.01 -9.19 -7.44
CA ARG A 54 0.74 -10.31 -8.35
C ARG A 54 -0.48 -11.10 -7.89
N THR A 55 -0.50 -11.49 -6.61
CA THR A 55 -1.61 -12.28 -6.07
C THR A 55 -2.95 -11.58 -6.26
N LEU A 56 -3.05 -10.27 -5.98
CA LEU A 56 -4.27 -9.49 -6.16
C LEU A 56 -4.70 -9.41 -7.63
N LYS A 57 -3.77 -9.10 -8.54
CA LYS A 57 -4.04 -9.06 -9.99
C LYS A 57 -4.49 -10.41 -10.54
N ASN A 58 -3.98 -11.51 -9.99
CA ASN A 58 -4.36 -12.86 -10.37
C ASN A 58 -5.69 -13.31 -9.74
N LYS A 59 -6.10 -12.77 -8.59
CA LYS A 59 -7.38 -13.09 -7.94
C LYS A 59 -8.59 -12.48 -8.65
N GLU A 60 -8.43 -11.35 -9.32
CA GLU A 60 -9.42 -10.84 -10.28
C GLU A 60 -9.76 -11.89 -11.36
N ALA A 61 -8.77 -12.69 -11.78
CA ALA A 61 -8.95 -13.76 -12.77
C ALA A 61 -9.55 -15.07 -12.19
N HIS A 62 -9.66 -15.21 -10.87
CA HIS A 62 -10.25 -16.37 -10.20
C HIS A 62 -11.67 -16.11 -9.69
N ARG A 63 -12.24 -14.94 -10.01
CA ARG A 63 -13.64 -14.58 -9.74
C ARG A 63 -14.49 -14.83 -10.99
N GLY A 64 -14.38 -16.04 -11.54
CA GLY A 64 -15.20 -16.58 -12.62
C GLY A 64 -15.99 -17.78 -12.15
#